data_AF-A0A1F6M9B6-F1
#
_entry.id   AF-A0A1F6M9B6-F1
#
_cell.length_a   1.000
_cell.length_b   1.000
_cell.length_c   1.000
_cell.angle_alpha   90.00
_cell.angle_beta   90.00
_cell.angle_gamma   90.00
#
_symmetry.space_group_name_H-M   'P 1'
#
loop_
_entity.id
_entity.type
_entity.pdbx_description
1 polymer ?
#
loop_
_entity_poly.entity_id
_entity_poly.type
_entity_poly.pdbx_seq_one_letter_code
_entity_poly.pdbx_strand_id
1 'polypeptide(L)'
;MVVELVRAGKPFTAVTDQWGEVTWTRQLAEAMQSLVFDMPHHPAGVYHLTNASAQPVSKYEIAVACAAAMGADQALIVPGESEAVLTVQRPRYSHLRTNKGAALPPWYEALSEYLKQQYG
;
A
#
# COMPACT_ATOMS: atom_id res chain seq x y z
N MET A 1 -8.79 11.23 -4.62
CA MET A 1 -8.25 9.99 -4.03
C MET A 1 -9.20 8.85 -4.36
N VAL A 2 -8.72 7.60 -4.52
CA VAL A 2 -9.56 6.47 -4.94
C VAL A 2 -10.84 6.34 -4.11
N VAL A 3 -10.74 6.40 -2.78
CA VAL A 3 -11.88 6.27 -1.85
C VAL A 3 -12.97 7.32 -2.10
N GLU A 4 -12.59 8.59 -2.27
CA GLU A 4 -13.55 9.67 -2.53
C GLU A 4 -14.27 9.50 -3.88
N LEU A 5 -13.55 9.03 -4.89
CA LEU A 5 -14.12 8.83 -6.22
C LEU A 5 -15.10 7.65 -6.23
N VAL A 6 -14.71 6.51 -5.66
CA VAL A 6 -15.58 5.32 -5.65
C VAL A 6 -16.81 5.53 -4.76
N ARG A 7 -16.70 6.27 -3.65
CA ARG A 7 -17.85 6.69 -2.84
C ARG A 7 -18.83 7.59 -3.60
N ALA A 8 -18.30 8.45 -4.46
CA ALA A 8 -19.09 9.31 -5.32
C ALA A 8 -19.61 8.60 -6.59
N GLY A 9 -19.38 7.30 -6.75
CA GLY A 9 -19.77 6.54 -7.95
C GLY A 9 -19.00 6.96 -9.21
N LYS A 10 -17.81 7.56 -9.06
CA LYS A 10 -16.99 8.05 -10.16
C LYS A 10 -15.85 7.08 -10.46
N PRO A 11 -15.52 6.87 -11.75
CA PRO A 11 -14.42 6.00 -12.12
C PRO A 11 -13.07 6.57 -11.67
N PHE A 12 -12.13 5.67 -11.38
CA PHE A 12 -10.74 5.97 -11.08
C PHE A 12 -9.82 5.08 -11.93
N THR A 13 -9.01 5.71 -12.77
CA THR A 13 -8.00 4.97 -13.56
C THR A 13 -6.76 4.72 -12.71
N ALA A 14 -6.41 3.45 -12.54
CA ALA A 14 -5.26 3.01 -11.75
C ALA A 14 -4.28 2.21 -12.62
N VAL A 15 -2.99 2.48 -12.44
CA VAL A 15 -1.95 1.89 -13.29
C VAL A 15 -1.70 0.42 -12.97
N THR A 16 -1.54 -0.40 -14.01
CA THR A 16 -1.32 -1.86 -13.91
C THR A 16 0.14 -2.26 -14.03
N ASP A 17 1.00 -1.37 -14.53
CA ASP A 17 2.40 -1.62 -14.89
C ASP A 17 3.43 -1.04 -13.88
N GLN A 18 2.97 -0.72 -12.67
CA GLN A 18 3.81 -0.26 -11.56
C GLN A 18 3.52 -1.04 -10.28
N TRP A 19 4.52 -1.78 -9.81
CA TRP A 19 4.45 -2.68 -8.66
C TRP A 19 5.36 -2.22 -7.50
N GLY A 20 4.87 -2.39 -6.27
CA GLY A 20 5.65 -2.18 -5.06
C GLY A 20 4.91 -2.70 -3.83
N GLU A 21 5.09 -2.05 -2.69
CA GLU A 21 4.45 -2.42 -1.43
C GLU A 21 3.52 -1.32 -0.94
N VAL A 22 2.61 -1.72 -0.08
CA VAL A 22 1.81 -0.81 0.74
C VAL A 22 2.51 -0.67 2.08
N THR A 23 2.45 0.53 2.66
CA THR A 23 2.96 0.79 4.00
C THR A 23 1.95 1.66 4.74
N TRP A 24 1.31 1.12 5.76
CA TRP A 24 0.47 1.91 6.66
C TRP A 24 1.34 2.61 7.70
N THR A 25 1.23 3.94 7.74
CA THR A 25 2.06 4.81 8.58
C THR A 25 1.99 4.49 10.06
N ARG A 26 0.84 4.06 10.58
CA ARG A 26 0.69 3.67 11.99
C ARG A 26 1.57 2.48 12.33
N GLN A 27 1.43 1.39 11.59
CA GLN A 27 2.21 0.17 11.81
C GLN A 27 3.71 0.39 11.55
N LEU A 28 4.06 1.25 10.58
CA LEU A 28 5.45 1.67 10.39
C LEU A 28 6.00 2.38 11.63
N ALA A 29 5.25 3.32 12.21
CA ALA A 29 5.68 4.06 13.40
C ALA A 29 5.79 3.16 14.65
N GLU A 30 4.88 2.20 14.80
CA GLU A 30 4.95 1.17 15.86
C GLU A 30 6.21 0.30 15.67
N ALA A 31 6.47 -0.19 14.47
CA ALA A 31 7.66 -0.98 14.17
C ALA A 31 8.97 -0.20 14.36
N MET A 32 8.99 1.08 14.00
CA MET A 32 10.14 1.95 14.25
C MET A 32 10.40 2.14 15.75
N GLN A 33 9.36 2.33 16.55
CA GLN A 33 9.50 2.42 18.01
C GLN A 33 10.05 1.13 18.59
N SER A 34 9.53 -0.03 18.19
CA SER A 34 10.04 -1.30 18.71
C SER A 34 11.47 -1.60 18.27
N LEU A 35 11.85 -1.22 17.04
CA LEU A 35 13.24 -1.35 16.58
C LEU A 35 14.21 -0.50 17.41
N VAL A 36 13.79 0.69 17.84
CA VAL A 36 14.64 1.64 18.57
C VAL A 36 14.67 1.38 20.07
N PHE A 37 13.52 1.06 20.67
CA PHE A 37 13.36 1.02 22.13
C PHE A 37 13.24 -0.39 22.70
N ASP A 38 12.62 -1.32 21.95
CA ASP A 38 12.22 -2.63 22.50
C ASP A 38 13.20 -3.76 22.14
N MET A 39 14.10 -3.53 21.17
CA MET A 39 15.06 -4.53 20.71
C MET A 39 16.50 -4.15 21.09
N PRO A 40 16.94 -4.45 22.34
CA PRO A 40 18.33 -4.26 22.72
C PRO A 40 19.23 -5.08 21.79
N HIS A 41 20.26 -4.43 21.24
CA HIS A 41 21.27 -5.00 20.33
C HIS A 41 20.91 -5.11 18.84
N HIS A 42 19.84 -4.46 18.36
CA HIS A 42 19.65 -4.37 16.91
C HIS A 42 20.76 -3.50 16.24
N PRO A 43 21.42 -3.95 15.16
CA PRO A 43 22.51 -3.20 14.55
C PRO A 43 22.04 -1.86 13.97
N ALA A 44 22.79 -0.78 14.18
CA ALA A 44 22.54 0.46 13.46
C ALA A 44 22.68 0.24 11.94
N GLY A 45 21.84 0.89 11.14
CA GLY A 45 21.93 0.78 9.69
C GLY A 45 20.65 1.15 8.95
N VAL A 46 20.60 0.74 7.68
CA VAL A 46 19.46 0.96 6.78
C VAL A 46 18.53 -0.25 6.79
N TYR A 47 17.24 0.02 6.97
CA TYR A 47 16.15 -0.96 7.05
C TYR A 47 15.06 -0.62 6.04
N HIS A 48 14.46 -1.66 5.45
CA HIS A 48 13.18 -1.55 4.76
C HIS A 48 12.10 -2.11 5.67
N LEU A 49 11.00 -1.36 5.81
CA LEU A 49 9.82 -1.76 6.57
C LEU A 49 8.59 -1.42 5.75
N THR A 50 7.90 -2.45 5.29
CA THR A 50 6.67 -2.38 4.48
C THR A 50 5.70 -3.46 4.95
N ASN A 51 4.42 -3.31 4.63
CA ASN A 51 3.44 -4.36 4.90
C ASN A 51 3.75 -5.62 4.09
N ALA A 52 3.57 -6.78 4.73
CA ALA A 52 3.85 -8.05 4.11
C ALA A 52 2.94 -8.27 2.89
N SER A 53 3.53 -8.80 1.82
CA SER A 53 2.83 -9.28 0.64
C SER A 53 3.55 -10.49 0.07
N ALA A 54 2.79 -11.45 -0.48
CA ALA A 54 3.37 -12.61 -1.15
C ALA A 54 4.08 -12.24 -2.46
N GLN A 55 3.61 -11.18 -3.13
CA GLN A 55 4.14 -10.61 -4.36
C GLN A 55 4.02 -9.08 -4.34
N PRO A 56 4.84 -8.34 -5.10
CA PRO A 56 4.64 -6.90 -5.29
C PRO A 56 3.25 -6.61 -5.86
N VAL A 57 2.60 -5.57 -5.35
CA VAL A 57 1.23 -5.19 -5.72
C VAL A 57 1.21 -3.96 -6.62
N SER A 58 0.36 -3.99 -7.64
CA SER A 58 0.15 -2.87 -8.54
C SER A 58 -0.73 -1.78 -7.91
N LYS A 59 -0.68 -0.56 -8.45
CA LYS A 59 -1.60 0.52 -8.03
C LYS A 59 -3.05 0.16 -8.33
N TYR A 60 -3.30 -0.57 -9.41
CA TYR A 60 -4.62 -1.12 -9.74
C TYR A 60 -5.13 -2.07 -8.65
N GLU A 61 -4.34 -3.05 -8.23
CA GLU A 61 -4.74 -4.01 -7.17
C GLU A 61 -5.04 -3.31 -5.84
N ILE A 62 -4.23 -2.31 -5.47
CA ILE A 62 -4.48 -1.50 -4.27
C ILE A 62 -5.81 -0.74 -4.40
N ALA A 63 -6.09 -0.14 -5.56
CA ALA A 63 -7.33 0.60 -5.81
C ALA A 63 -8.58 -0.30 -5.77
N VAL A 64 -8.50 -1.51 -6.34
CA VAL A 64 -9.56 -2.53 -6.26
C VAL A 64 -9.80 -2.94 -4.81
N ALA A 65 -8.74 -3.19 -4.04
CA ALA A 65 -8.86 -3.53 -2.62
C ALA A 65 -9.51 -2.40 -1.80
N CYS A 66 -9.20 -1.13 -2.11
CA CYS A 66 -9.90 0.01 -1.53
C CYS A 66 -11.40 -0.02 -1.86
N ALA A 67 -11.78 -0.20 -3.12
CA ALA A 67 -13.20 -0.25 -3.51
C ALA A 67 -13.94 -1.39 -2.81
N ALA A 68 -13.34 -2.58 -2.76
CA ALA A 68 -13.88 -3.75 -2.09
C ALA A 68 -14.08 -3.52 -0.57
N ALA A 69 -13.07 -2.99 0.12
CA ALA A 69 -13.14 -2.70 1.55
C ALA A 69 -14.19 -1.62 1.89
N MET A 70 -14.47 -0.70 0.95
CA MET A 70 -15.49 0.34 1.11
C MET A 70 -16.91 -0.13 0.72
N GLY A 71 -17.08 -1.36 0.23
CA GLY A 71 -18.35 -1.84 -0.31
C GLY A 71 -18.81 -1.10 -1.57
N ALA A 72 -17.88 -0.45 -2.28
CA ALA A 72 -18.15 0.27 -3.51
C ALA A 72 -18.04 -0.66 -4.73
N ASP A 73 -18.60 -0.23 -5.86
CA ASP A 73 -18.49 -0.97 -7.12
C ASP A 73 -17.03 -1.01 -7.62
N GLN A 74 -16.46 -2.21 -7.68
CA GLN A 74 -15.09 -2.43 -8.15
C GLN A 74 -14.94 -2.13 -9.65
N ALA A 75 -16.03 -2.16 -10.43
CA ALA A 75 -16.00 -1.78 -11.85
C ALA A 75 -15.67 -0.30 -12.07
N LEU A 76 -15.71 0.53 -11.02
CA LEU A 76 -15.25 1.91 -11.07
C LEU A 76 -13.72 2.01 -11.15
N ILE A 77 -12.97 0.95 -10.85
CA ILE A 77 -11.51 0.94 -10.99
C ILE A 77 -11.14 0.52 -12.41
N VAL A 78 -10.69 1.47 -13.20
CA VAL A 78 -10.34 1.28 -14.61
C VAL A 78 -8.83 1.02 -14.72
N PRO A 79 -8.38 -0.06 -15.39
CA PRO A 79 -6.96 -0.28 -15.62
C PRO A 79 -6.39 0.76 -16.61
N GLY A 80 -5.14 1.14 -16.43
CA GLY A 80 -4.43 2.02 -17.36
C GLY A 80 -2.92 1.76 -17.38
N GLU A 81 -2.28 2.12 -18.49
CA GLU A 81 -0.82 2.05 -18.62
C GLU A 81 -0.18 3.34 -18.10
N SER A 82 0.94 3.23 -17.39
CA SER A 82 1.56 4.39 -16.74
C SER A 82 1.96 5.51 -17.70
N GLU A 83 2.33 5.16 -18.94
CA GLU A 83 2.67 6.13 -20.00
C GLU A 83 1.48 7.01 -20.41
N ALA A 84 0.25 6.51 -20.29
CA ALA A 84 -0.97 7.25 -20.62
C ALA A 84 -1.57 7.98 -19.41
N VAL A 85 -1.33 7.47 -18.19
CA VAL A 85 -1.96 7.96 -16.95
C VAL A 85 -1.09 8.98 -16.22
N LEU A 86 0.24 8.84 -16.26
CA LEU A 86 1.16 9.62 -15.43
C LEU A 86 1.95 10.63 -16.26
N THR A 87 2.06 11.85 -15.74
CA THR A 87 2.86 12.91 -16.35
C THR A 87 4.38 12.72 -16.18
N VAL A 88 4.78 11.92 -15.18
CA VAL A 88 6.20 11.70 -14.82
C VAL A 88 6.47 10.21 -14.76
N GLN A 89 7.58 9.78 -15.36
CA GLN A 89 8.03 8.40 -15.29
C GLN A 89 8.34 8.00 -13.84
N ARG A 90 7.81 6.85 -13.43
CA ARG A 90 8.10 6.23 -12.14
C ARG A 90 8.67 4.84 -12.36
N PRO A 91 9.44 4.30 -11.41
CA PRO A 91 9.92 2.92 -11.51
C PRO A 91 8.76 1.95 -11.70
N ARG A 92 8.90 1.03 -12.67
CA ARG A 92 7.94 -0.08 -12.84
C ARG A 92 7.95 -1.00 -11.62
N TYR A 93 9.12 -1.22 -11.02
CA TYR A 93 9.27 -2.05 -9.82
C TYR A 93 9.95 -1.24 -8.72
N SER A 94 9.25 -1.02 -7.62
CA SER A 94 9.78 -0.36 -6.41
C SER A 94 9.76 -1.30 -5.20
N HIS A 95 9.96 -2.61 -5.44
CA HIS A 95 9.87 -3.63 -4.39
C HIS A 95 11.00 -3.50 -3.37
N LEU A 96 10.63 -3.41 -2.09
CA LEU A 96 11.54 -3.36 -0.96
C LEU A 96 11.56 -4.71 -0.24
N ARG A 97 12.74 -5.35 -0.23
CA ARG A 97 12.95 -6.57 0.55
C ARG A 97 13.20 -6.22 2.02
N THR A 98 12.33 -6.71 2.90
CA THR A 98 12.47 -6.59 4.36
C THR A 98 13.27 -7.77 4.91
N ASN A 99 14.60 -7.61 5.02
CA ASN A 99 15.53 -8.67 5.43
C ASN A 99 16.23 -8.44 6.78
N LYS A 100 16.23 -7.19 7.28
CA LYS A 100 16.86 -6.80 8.54
C LYS A 100 15.88 -6.56 9.67
N GLY A 101 14.57 -6.60 9.41
CA GLY A 101 13.53 -6.43 10.42
C GLY A 101 12.36 -7.36 10.15
N ALA A 102 11.33 -7.31 10.99
CA ALA A 102 10.08 -8.00 10.71
C ALA A 102 9.27 -7.22 9.66
N ALA A 103 8.62 -7.95 8.75
CA ALA A 103 7.61 -7.35 7.89
C ALA A 103 6.44 -6.85 8.76
N LEU A 104 5.84 -5.72 8.37
CA LEU A 104 4.60 -5.26 9.00
C LEU A 104 3.47 -6.24 8.65
N PRO A 105 2.32 -6.21 9.36
CA PRO A 105 1.18 -7.07 9.06
C PRO A 105 0.79 -7.10 7.56
N PRO A 106 0.09 -8.15 7.08
CA PRO A 106 -0.30 -8.24 5.69
C PRO A 106 -1.01 -6.99 5.19
N TRP A 107 -0.65 -6.53 3.99
CA TRP A 107 -1.11 -5.22 3.51
C TRP A 107 -2.63 -5.10 3.36
N TYR A 108 -3.32 -6.19 3.03
CA TYR A 108 -4.78 -6.18 2.87
C TYR A 108 -5.47 -5.96 4.22
N GLU A 109 -4.92 -6.52 5.31
CA GLU A 109 -5.42 -6.33 6.67
C GLU A 109 -5.16 -4.90 7.12
N ALA A 110 -3.92 -4.42 6.93
CA ALA A 110 -3.54 -3.05 7.25
C ALA A 110 -4.39 -2.02 6.49
N LEU A 111 -4.65 -2.26 5.20
CA LEU A 111 -5.51 -1.41 4.39
C LEU A 111 -6.96 -1.42 4.90
N SER A 112 -7.52 -2.61 5.16
CA SER A 112 -8.89 -2.74 5.66
C SER A 112 -9.06 -2.05 7.01
N GLU A 113 -8.08 -2.19 7.91
CA GLU A 113 -8.10 -1.55 9.21
C GLU A 113 -7.97 -0.02 9.08
N TYR A 114 -7.03 0.45 8.26
CA TYR A 114 -6.89 1.87 7.96
C TYR A 114 -8.19 2.47 7.45
N LEU A 115 -8.81 1.83 6.45
CA LEU A 115 -10.06 2.33 5.85
C LEU A 115 -11.20 2.34 6.87
N LYS A 116 -11.32 1.31 7.71
CA LYS A 116 -12.30 1.30 8.81
C LYS A 116 -12.07 2.42 9.81
N GLN A 117 -10.82 2.72 10.17
CA GLN A 117 -10.49 3.81 11.11
C GLN A 117 -10.76 5.21 10.54
N GLN A 118 -10.55 5.41 9.24
CA GLN A 118 -10.72 6.71 8.60
C GLN A 118 -12.13 6.98 8.08
N TYR A 119 -12.87 5.92 7.75
CA TYR A 119 -14.10 6.02 6.96
C TYR A 119 -15.28 5.19 7.47
N GLY A 120 -15.08 4.39 8.52
CA GLY A 120 -16.13 3.62 9.19
C GLY A 120 -16.89 4.41 10.25
#